data_AF-A0A0U2V4W0-F1
#
_entry.id   AF-A0A0U2V4W0-F1
#
_cell.length_a   1.000
_cell.length_b   1.000
_cell.length_c   1.000
_cell.angle_alpha   90.00
_cell.angle_beta   90.00
_cell.angle_gamma   90.00
#
_symmetry.space_group_name_H-M   'P 1'
#
loop_
_entity.id
_entity.type
_entity.pdbx_description
1 polymer ?
#
loop_
_entity_poly.entity_id
_entity_poly.type
_entity_poly.pdbx_seq_one_letter_code
_entity_poly.pdbx_strand_id
1 'polypeptide(L)'
;MTNELLIELDNYLAAGLHIGTQQKTSDMEKYIFRVRSDGLYVLDIQKTDERIRQIAKLLAKYNPDDILVVATRQYGQAPVKKFGEITGAKTIPGRFIPGTLTNPNYAKFIEPKIIVVTDPRSDAQAVLESKQNGIPVIALCDTENLLSFVDIAVPVNNKGRKAIALVYWLLARQILRERGDIPEDGDLDIEASDFELKF
;
A
#
# COMPACT_ATOMS: atom_id res chain seq x y z
N MET A 1 -16.43 9.10 -16.37
CA MET A 1 -15.52 9.07 -15.21
C MET A 1 -14.39 10.02 -15.55
N THR A 2 -14.20 11.06 -14.75
CA THR A 2 -13.22 12.12 -15.01
C THR A 2 -11.83 11.50 -15.19
N ASN A 3 -11.22 11.78 -16.34
CA ASN A 3 -9.92 11.28 -16.78
C ASN A 3 -8.75 11.94 -16.03
N GLU A 4 -9.02 12.44 -14.82
CA GLU A 4 -8.16 13.32 -14.06
C GLU A 4 -7.54 12.52 -12.93
N LEU A 5 -6.21 12.41 -12.96
CA LEU A 5 -5.42 11.66 -11.98
C LEU A 5 -5.46 12.34 -10.59
N LEU A 6 -5.18 11.59 -9.52
CA LEU A 6 -5.16 12.13 -8.15
C LEU A 6 -4.06 13.17 -7.94
N ILE A 7 -2.98 13.07 -8.70
CA ILE A 7 -1.88 14.02 -8.80
C ILE A 7 -1.45 14.10 -10.26
N GLU A 8 -0.70 15.16 -10.60
CA GLU A 8 -0.11 15.29 -11.92
C GLU A 8 0.77 14.07 -12.28
N LEU A 9 0.73 13.68 -13.55
CA LEU A 9 1.46 12.52 -14.07
C LEU A 9 2.96 12.61 -13.78
N ASP A 10 3.53 13.81 -13.83
CA ASP A 10 4.95 14.06 -13.59
C ASP A 10 5.37 13.66 -12.16
N ASN A 11 4.48 13.82 -11.17
CA ASN A 11 4.76 13.42 -9.79
C ASN A 11 4.80 11.90 -9.64
N TYR A 12 3.92 11.15 -10.33
CA TYR A 12 3.99 9.68 -10.39
C TYR A 12 5.28 9.20 -11.05
N LEU A 13 5.71 9.86 -12.13
CA LEU A 13 6.92 9.53 -12.86
C LEU A 13 8.18 9.86 -12.03
N ALA A 14 8.21 11.01 -11.37
CA ALA A 14 9.32 11.47 -10.53
C ALA A 14 9.55 10.57 -9.31
N ALA A 15 8.48 10.01 -8.73
CA ALA A 15 8.58 9.03 -7.65
C ALA A 15 9.05 7.65 -8.11
N GLY A 16 9.05 7.38 -9.42
CA GLY A 16 9.43 6.10 -10.00
C GLY A 16 8.41 4.98 -9.78
N LEU A 17 7.13 5.35 -9.60
CA LEU A 17 6.06 4.41 -9.26
C LEU A 17 5.76 3.39 -10.37
N HIS A 18 5.96 3.81 -11.62
CA HIS A 18 5.74 3.01 -12.83
C HIS A 18 6.86 2.00 -13.13
N ILE A 19 8.01 2.09 -12.46
CA ILE A 19 9.17 1.25 -12.74
C ILE A 19 9.01 -0.07 -11.96
N GLY A 20 8.70 -1.14 -12.67
CA GLY A 20 8.68 -2.50 -12.12
C GLY A 20 10.03 -3.20 -12.23
N THR A 21 10.02 -4.53 -12.17
CA THR A 21 11.26 -5.34 -12.18
C THR A 21 11.47 -6.03 -13.53
N GLN A 22 12.49 -6.89 -13.62
CA GLN A 22 12.75 -7.71 -14.82
C GLN A 22 11.91 -9.01 -14.85
N GLN A 23 11.21 -9.33 -13.77
CA GLN A 23 10.37 -10.52 -13.68
C GLN A 23 8.90 -10.12 -13.75
N LYS A 24 8.10 -10.97 -14.39
CA LYS A 24 6.64 -10.85 -14.44
C LYS A 24 5.98 -12.14 -13.96
N THR A 25 4.82 -12.01 -13.34
CA THR A 25 3.92 -13.12 -13.02
C THR A 25 2.66 -13.06 -13.89
N SER A 26 1.99 -14.20 -14.08
CA SER A 26 0.72 -14.28 -14.83
C SER A 26 -0.36 -13.39 -14.21
N ASP A 27 -0.39 -13.29 -12.88
CA ASP A 27 -1.39 -12.50 -12.16
C ASP A 27 -1.22 -10.99 -12.40
N MET A 28 0.02 -10.53 -12.52
CA MET A 28 0.37 -9.12 -12.66
C MET A 28 0.40 -8.64 -14.12
N GLU A 29 0.31 -9.53 -15.10
CA GLU A 29 0.37 -9.19 -16.53
C GLU A 29 -0.69 -8.14 -16.93
N LYS A 30 -1.89 -8.21 -16.34
CA LYS A 30 -2.96 -7.22 -16.57
C LYS A 30 -2.63 -5.80 -16.11
N TYR A 31 -1.62 -5.61 -15.26
CA TYR A 31 -1.19 -4.29 -14.77
C TYR A 31 0.06 -3.76 -15.48
N ILE A 32 0.69 -4.58 -16.33
CA ILE A 32 1.86 -4.18 -17.11
C ILE A 32 1.39 -3.43 -18.36
N PHE A 33 1.95 -2.23 -18.58
CA PHE A 33 1.67 -1.41 -19.74
C PHE A 33 2.61 -1.74 -20.91
N ARG A 34 3.92 -1.77 -20.66
CA ARG A 34 4.94 -2.06 -21.68
C ARG A 34 6.25 -2.57 -21.07
N VAL A 35 7.15 -3.05 -21.92
CA VAL A 35 8.52 -3.42 -21.56
C VAL A 35 9.48 -2.33 -22.07
N ARG A 36 10.40 -1.87 -21.23
CA ARG A 36 11.47 -0.95 -21.62
C ARG A 36 12.60 -1.71 -22.36
N SER A 37 13.42 -0.98 -23.11
CA SER A 37 14.65 -1.51 -23.76
C SER A 37 15.55 -2.32 -22.80
N ASP A 38 15.59 -1.92 -21.54
CA ASP A 38 16.48 -2.50 -20.52
C ASP A 38 15.91 -3.78 -19.89
N GLY A 39 14.75 -4.25 -20.37
CA GLY A 39 14.05 -5.42 -19.85
C GLY A 39 13.21 -5.16 -18.59
N LEU A 40 13.11 -3.91 -18.14
CA LEU A 40 12.24 -3.52 -17.03
C LEU A 40 10.78 -3.41 -17.51
N TYR A 41 9.88 -4.02 -16.75
CA TYR A 41 8.44 -3.87 -16.96
C TYR A 41 7.95 -2.52 -16.44
N VAL A 42 7.07 -1.87 -17.19
CA VAL A 42 6.44 -0.60 -16.83
C VAL A 42 5.00 -0.86 -16.43
N LEU A 43 4.62 -0.44 -15.23
CA LEU A 43 3.26 -0.53 -14.70
C LEU A 43 2.37 0.59 -15.24
N ASP A 44 1.08 0.30 -15.38
CA ASP A 44 0.06 1.26 -15.79
C ASP A 44 -0.40 2.14 -14.62
N ILE A 45 -0.06 3.43 -14.70
CA ILE A 45 -0.36 4.43 -13.67
C ILE A 45 -1.88 4.66 -13.53
N GLN A 46 -2.65 4.55 -14.61
CA GLN A 46 -4.10 4.75 -14.55
C GLN A 46 -4.75 3.68 -13.68
N LYS A 47 -4.29 2.43 -13.81
CA LYS A 47 -4.75 1.31 -12.96
C LYS A 47 -4.30 1.50 -11.52
N THR A 48 -3.11 2.03 -11.28
CA THR A 48 -2.68 2.39 -9.92
C THR A 48 -3.62 3.42 -9.30
N ASP A 49 -3.91 4.51 -10.01
CA ASP A 49 -4.77 5.59 -9.53
C ASP A 49 -6.17 5.08 -9.19
N GLU A 50 -6.78 4.31 -10.09
CA GLU A 50 -8.09 3.69 -9.89
C GLU A 50 -8.10 2.79 -8.65
N ARG A 51 -7.07 1.96 -8.47
CA ARG A 51 -6.94 1.08 -7.30
C ARG A 51 -6.79 1.86 -6.00
N ILE A 52 -5.99 2.93 -6.00
CA ILE A 52 -5.82 3.79 -4.82
C ILE A 52 -7.16 4.41 -4.42
N ARG A 53 -7.96 4.92 -5.37
CA ARG A 53 -9.30 5.46 -5.08
C ARG A 53 -10.25 4.40 -4.51
N GLN A 54 -10.28 3.21 -5.12
CA GLN A 54 -11.12 2.11 -4.65
C GLN A 54 -10.76 1.70 -3.21
N ILE A 55 -9.47 1.63 -2.90
CA ILE A 55 -8.98 1.25 -1.57
C ILE A 55 -9.23 2.35 -0.55
N ALA A 56 -9.00 3.62 -0.90
CA ALA A 56 -9.30 4.72 0.00
C ALA A 56 -10.78 4.74 0.40
N LYS A 57 -11.68 4.57 -0.58
CA LYS A 57 -13.13 4.43 -0.34
C LYS A 57 -13.49 3.24 0.52
N LEU A 58 -12.77 2.13 0.37
CA LEU A 58 -12.98 0.93 1.18
C LEU A 58 -12.51 1.18 2.62
N LEU A 59 -11.28 1.66 2.80
CA LEU A 59 -10.66 1.90 4.11
C LEU A 59 -11.38 3.00 4.90
N ALA A 60 -11.95 4.01 4.22
CA ALA A 60 -12.73 5.06 4.86
C ALA A 60 -13.98 4.54 5.60
N LYS A 61 -14.54 3.39 5.17
CA LYS A 61 -15.71 2.76 5.82
C LYS A 61 -15.38 2.03 7.11
N TYR A 62 -14.10 1.72 7.35
CA TYR A 62 -13.66 1.03 8.55
C TYR A 62 -13.22 2.03 9.61
N ASN A 63 -13.40 1.64 10.88
CA ASN A 63 -12.80 2.37 11.99
C ASN A 63 -11.27 2.29 11.88
N PRO A 64 -10.54 3.37 12.20
CA PRO A 64 -9.07 3.37 12.17
C PRO A 64 -8.44 2.19 12.93
N ASP A 65 -8.98 1.87 14.12
CA ASP A 65 -8.48 0.79 14.97
C ASP A 65 -8.65 -0.63 14.39
N ASP A 66 -9.55 -0.79 13.41
CA ASP A 66 -9.83 -2.05 12.74
C ASP A 66 -8.90 -2.27 11.52
N ILE A 67 -8.11 -1.26 11.14
CA ILE A 67 -7.18 -1.32 10.00
C ILE A 67 -5.78 -1.62 10.53
N LEU A 68 -5.15 -2.66 9.98
CA LEU A 68 -3.75 -2.98 10.24
C LEU A 68 -2.89 -2.76 9.01
N VAL A 69 -1.81 -2.00 9.14
CA VAL A 69 -0.81 -1.81 8.08
C VAL A 69 0.52 -2.43 8.48
N VAL A 70 1.08 -3.28 7.63
CA VAL A 70 2.33 -4.02 7.89
C VAL A 70 3.39 -3.69 6.83
N ALA A 71 4.60 -3.44 7.29
CA ALA A 71 5.78 -3.26 6.44
C ALA A 71 7.04 -3.84 7.09
N THR A 72 7.48 -5.00 6.63
CA THR A 72 8.75 -5.59 7.08
C THR A 72 9.97 -4.90 6.48
N ARG A 73 9.90 -4.46 5.22
CA ARG A 73 11.01 -3.78 4.51
C ARG A 73 11.35 -2.43 5.14
N GLN A 74 12.65 -2.15 5.26
CA GLN A 74 13.18 -0.92 5.88
C GLN A 74 12.60 0.36 5.26
N TYR A 75 12.51 0.44 3.93
CA TYR A 75 11.97 1.62 3.25
C TYR A 75 10.45 1.80 3.43
N GLY A 76 9.71 0.74 3.80
CA GLY A 76 8.29 0.82 4.10
C GLY A 76 7.98 1.17 5.56
N GLN A 77 8.94 1.01 6.47
CA GLN A 77 8.72 1.23 7.91
C GLN A 77 8.36 2.69 8.24
N ALA A 78 9.11 3.66 7.70
CA ALA A 78 8.85 5.07 7.91
C ALA A 78 7.50 5.54 7.29
N PRO A 79 7.20 5.22 6.01
CA PRO A 79 5.90 5.53 5.42
C PRO A 79 4.72 4.94 6.19
N VAL A 80 4.80 3.66 6.60
CA VAL A 80 3.72 3.00 7.35
C VAL A 80 3.53 3.64 8.71
N LYS A 81 4.61 3.96 9.43
CA LYS A 81 4.49 4.63 10.73
C LYS A 81 3.77 5.98 10.60
N LYS A 82 4.17 6.81 9.64
CA LYS A 82 3.52 8.11 9.40
C LYS A 82 2.08 7.97 8.93
N PHE A 83 1.79 6.97 8.10
CA PHE A 83 0.43 6.65 7.71
C PHE A 83 -0.47 6.37 8.92
N GLY A 84 0.02 5.59 9.89
CA GLY A 84 -0.70 5.34 11.15
C GLY A 84 -0.90 6.60 11.99
N GLU A 85 0.11 7.46 12.09
CA GLU A 85 0.04 8.74 12.81
C GLU A 85 -1.04 9.68 12.24
N ILE A 86 -1.23 9.67 10.92
CA ILE A 86 -2.19 10.56 10.24
C ILE A 86 -3.60 9.97 10.22
N THR A 87 -3.74 8.67 9.91
CA THR A 87 -5.05 8.04 9.70
C THR A 87 -5.65 7.43 10.97
N GLY A 88 -4.85 7.31 12.02
CA GLY A 88 -5.18 6.58 13.25
C GLY A 88 -5.11 5.05 13.12
N ALA A 89 -4.67 4.53 11.97
CA ALA A 89 -4.60 3.09 11.75
C ALA A 89 -3.52 2.41 12.60
N LYS A 90 -3.76 1.15 13.00
CA LYS A 90 -2.74 0.34 13.68
C LYS A 90 -1.66 -0.05 12.70
N THR A 91 -0.41 0.04 13.14
CA THR A 91 0.75 -0.21 12.27
C THR A 91 1.74 -1.17 12.92
N ILE A 92 2.34 -2.04 12.11
CA ILE A 92 3.47 -2.88 12.49
C ILE A 92 4.62 -2.60 11.50
N PRO A 93 5.46 -1.59 11.81
CA PRO A 93 6.71 -1.41 11.11
C PRO A 93 7.73 -2.46 11.58
N GLY A 94 8.38 -3.14 10.65
CA GLY A 94 9.44 -4.10 10.90
C GLY A 94 8.94 -5.52 11.03
N ARG A 95 9.61 -6.32 11.88
CA ARG A 95 9.35 -7.75 11.96
C ARG A 95 7.92 -8.03 12.46
N PHE A 96 7.14 -8.69 11.62
CA PHE A 96 5.86 -9.25 12.03
C PHE A 96 6.10 -10.50 12.89
N ILE A 97 5.56 -10.51 14.11
CA ILE A 97 5.73 -11.62 15.04
C ILE A 97 4.64 -12.66 14.76
N PRO A 98 5.00 -13.92 14.45
CA PRO A 98 4.00 -14.96 14.23
C PRO A 98 3.08 -15.12 15.45
N GLY A 99 1.78 -15.26 15.20
CA GLY A 99 0.76 -15.33 16.24
C GLY A 99 0.14 -13.98 16.62
N THR A 100 0.53 -12.90 15.93
CA THR A 100 -0.05 -11.57 16.16
C THR A 100 -1.55 -11.54 15.89
N LEU A 101 -2.03 -12.32 14.90
CA LEU A 101 -3.46 -12.39 14.58
C LEU A 101 -4.13 -13.68 15.09
N THR A 102 -3.36 -14.73 15.40
CA THR A 102 -3.94 -16.06 15.70
C THR A 102 -3.84 -16.47 17.16
N ASN A 103 -2.91 -15.89 17.94
CA ASN A 103 -2.69 -16.29 19.34
C ASN A 103 -3.25 -15.24 20.32
N PRO A 104 -4.41 -15.46 20.95
CA PRO A 104 -5.01 -14.51 21.89
C PRO A 104 -4.19 -14.34 23.17
N ASN A 105 -3.31 -15.29 23.51
CA ASN A 105 -2.44 -15.18 24.69
C ASN A 105 -1.21 -14.29 24.44
N TYR A 106 -1.00 -13.83 23.22
CA TYR A 106 0.10 -12.94 22.90
C TYR A 106 -0.20 -11.50 23.36
N ALA A 107 0.75 -10.87 24.05
CA ALA A 107 0.54 -9.54 24.64
C ALA A 107 0.21 -8.43 23.62
N LYS A 108 0.57 -8.62 22.34
CA LYS A 108 0.25 -7.68 21.25
C LYS A 108 -0.72 -8.29 20.24
N PHE A 109 -1.56 -9.21 20.68
CA PHE A 109 -2.64 -9.77 19.87
C PHE A 109 -3.57 -8.66 19.39
N ILE A 110 -3.91 -8.69 18.11
CA ILE A 110 -4.81 -7.72 17.48
C ILE A 110 -5.75 -8.43 16.50
N GLU A 111 -6.99 -7.96 16.45
CA GLU A 111 -8.04 -8.49 15.56
C GLU A 111 -8.49 -7.40 14.57
N PRO A 112 -7.69 -7.13 13.51
CA PRO A 112 -8.10 -6.19 12.48
C PRO A 112 -9.17 -6.79 11.58
N LYS A 113 -10.02 -5.94 11.02
CA LYS A 113 -11.02 -6.32 10.01
C LYS A 113 -10.48 -6.23 8.58
N ILE A 114 -9.37 -5.53 8.38
CA ILE A 114 -8.70 -5.43 7.09
C ILE A 114 -7.21 -5.20 7.30
N ILE A 115 -6.39 -5.80 6.44
CA ILE A 115 -4.93 -5.62 6.46
C ILE A 115 -4.43 -5.02 5.15
N VAL A 116 -3.44 -4.13 5.28
CA VAL A 116 -2.67 -3.58 4.15
C VAL A 116 -1.21 -3.99 4.31
N VAL A 117 -0.67 -4.70 3.32
CA VAL A 117 0.75 -5.14 3.31
C VAL A 117 1.54 -4.40 2.23
N THR A 118 2.81 -4.07 2.53
CA THR A 118 3.68 -3.32 1.61
C THR A 118 4.30 -4.22 0.55
N ASP A 119 4.59 -5.47 0.89
CA ASP A 119 5.07 -6.45 -0.08
C ASP A 119 4.56 -7.83 0.32
N PRO A 120 3.69 -8.48 -0.47
CA PRO A 120 3.13 -9.78 -0.11
C PRO A 120 4.20 -10.88 0.02
N ARG A 121 5.38 -10.70 -0.58
CA ARG A 121 6.50 -11.65 -0.42
C ARG A 121 7.23 -11.45 0.91
N SER A 122 7.54 -10.22 1.27
CA SER A 122 8.27 -9.92 2.52
C SER A 122 7.35 -10.04 3.74
N ASP A 123 6.07 -9.67 3.59
CA ASP A 123 5.04 -9.69 4.63
C ASP A 123 4.20 -10.98 4.60
N ALA A 124 4.73 -12.07 4.00
CA ALA A 124 4.00 -13.31 3.78
C ALA A 124 3.38 -13.90 5.05
N GLN A 125 4.03 -13.74 6.21
CA GLN A 125 3.50 -14.20 7.49
C GLN A 125 2.16 -13.50 7.84
N ALA A 126 2.08 -12.19 7.62
CA ALA A 126 0.86 -11.43 7.86
C ALA A 126 -0.26 -11.88 6.90
N VAL A 127 0.07 -12.07 5.62
CA VAL A 127 -0.88 -12.57 4.60
C VAL A 127 -1.43 -13.95 4.97
N LEU A 128 -0.57 -14.86 5.43
CA LEU A 128 -0.98 -16.22 5.82
C LEU A 128 -1.87 -16.23 7.06
N GLU A 129 -1.53 -15.45 8.09
CA GLU A 129 -2.36 -15.34 9.29
C GLU A 129 -3.71 -14.65 9.00
N SER A 130 -3.73 -13.62 8.15
CA SER A 130 -4.97 -12.99 7.70
C SER A 130 -5.89 -13.98 6.99
N LYS A 131 -5.33 -14.83 6.11
CA LYS A 131 -6.08 -15.91 5.47
C LYS A 131 -6.68 -16.88 6.49
N GLN A 132 -5.93 -17.28 7.51
CA GLN A 132 -6.40 -18.22 8.54
C GLN A 132 -7.58 -17.67 9.34
N ASN A 133 -7.61 -16.35 9.54
CA ASN A 133 -8.68 -15.66 10.28
C ASN A 133 -9.79 -15.10 9.39
N GLY A 134 -9.72 -15.28 8.07
CA GLY A 134 -10.70 -14.74 7.12
C GLY A 134 -10.68 -13.21 7.01
N ILE A 135 -9.53 -12.59 7.24
CA ILE A 135 -9.34 -11.13 7.16
C ILE A 135 -8.96 -10.76 5.72
N PRO A 136 -9.66 -9.82 5.06
CA PRO A 136 -9.32 -9.38 3.72
C PRO A 136 -7.96 -8.68 3.65
N VAL A 137 -7.20 -8.98 2.60
CA VAL A 137 -5.82 -8.53 2.38
C VAL A 137 -5.73 -7.59 1.18
N ILE A 138 -5.25 -6.37 1.42
CA ILE A 138 -4.82 -5.41 0.40
C ILE A 138 -3.30 -5.45 0.34
N ALA A 139 -2.70 -5.52 -0.86
CA ALA A 139 -1.26 -5.54 -1.02
C ALA A 139 -0.75 -4.56 -2.07
N LEU A 140 0.38 -3.92 -1.78
CA LEU A 140 1.18 -3.20 -2.78
C LEU A 140 2.04 -4.22 -3.56
N CYS A 141 1.76 -4.36 -4.85
CA CYS A 141 2.34 -5.42 -5.69
C CYS A 141 3.15 -4.84 -6.83
N ASP A 142 4.39 -5.31 -6.94
CA ASP A 142 5.27 -5.12 -8.08
C ASP A 142 5.06 -6.25 -9.12
N THR A 143 5.69 -6.16 -10.28
CA THR A 143 5.49 -7.09 -11.41
C THR A 143 5.84 -8.53 -11.11
N GLU A 144 6.73 -8.76 -10.14
CA GLU A 144 7.18 -10.09 -9.70
C GLU A 144 6.32 -10.72 -8.60
N ASN A 145 5.39 -9.98 -8.00
CA ASN A 145 4.59 -10.49 -6.90
C ASN A 145 3.49 -11.45 -7.41
N LEU A 146 3.17 -12.45 -6.57
CA LEU A 146 2.02 -13.34 -6.76
C LEU A 146 0.82 -12.77 -6.00
N LEU A 147 -0.38 -12.96 -6.53
CA LEU A 147 -1.62 -12.48 -5.87
C LEU A 147 -2.29 -13.58 -5.03
N SER A 148 -1.55 -14.61 -4.65
CA SER A 148 -2.05 -15.67 -3.77
C SER A 148 -2.42 -15.10 -2.40
N PHE A 149 -3.69 -15.27 -2.01
CA PHE A 149 -4.25 -14.76 -0.74
C PHE A 149 -4.24 -13.23 -0.60
N VAL A 150 -4.20 -12.52 -1.74
CA VAL A 150 -4.39 -11.07 -1.82
C VAL A 150 -5.73 -10.82 -2.51
N ASP A 151 -6.65 -10.13 -1.83
CA ASP A 151 -7.98 -9.83 -2.37
C ASP A 151 -7.94 -8.62 -3.30
N ILE A 152 -7.18 -7.59 -2.92
CA ILE A 152 -7.04 -6.36 -3.71
C ILE A 152 -5.56 -6.02 -3.88
N ALA A 153 -5.11 -5.97 -5.13
CA ALA A 153 -3.74 -5.61 -5.48
C ALA A 153 -3.65 -4.17 -5.99
N VAL A 154 -2.68 -3.42 -5.46
CA VAL A 154 -2.30 -2.10 -5.97
C VAL A 154 -1.02 -2.26 -6.79
N PRO A 155 -1.06 -2.06 -8.12
CA PRO A 155 0.14 -2.19 -8.95
C PRO A 155 1.05 -0.98 -8.71
N VAL A 156 2.14 -1.17 -7.98
CA VAL A 156 3.11 -0.11 -7.66
C VAL A 156 4.52 -0.67 -7.51
N ASN A 157 5.52 0.17 -7.71
CA ASN A 157 6.89 -0.11 -7.29
C ASN A 157 6.99 -0.17 -5.76
N ASN A 158 7.05 -1.38 -5.19
CA ASN A 158 7.19 -1.61 -3.74
C ASN A 158 8.66 -1.76 -3.27
N LYS A 159 9.63 -1.35 -4.09
CA LYS A 159 11.07 -1.36 -3.79
C LYS A 159 11.62 0.05 -3.58
N GLY A 160 11.10 1.04 -4.30
CA GLY A 160 11.57 2.42 -4.26
C GLY A 160 11.13 3.16 -3.01
N ARG A 161 12.06 3.85 -2.32
CA ARG A 161 11.76 4.70 -1.16
C ARG A 161 10.69 5.76 -1.49
N LYS A 162 10.90 6.49 -2.59
CA LYS A 162 9.99 7.55 -3.06
C LYS A 162 8.62 7.02 -3.47
N ALA A 163 8.59 5.88 -4.15
CA ALA A 163 7.36 5.26 -4.60
C ALA A 163 6.49 4.81 -3.41
N ILE A 164 7.05 4.10 -2.44
CA ILE A 164 6.30 3.65 -1.26
C ILE A 164 5.82 4.84 -0.43
N ALA A 165 6.67 5.86 -0.23
CA ALA A 165 6.30 7.08 0.46
C ALA A 165 5.12 7.79 -0.22
N LEU A 166 5.18 7.96 -1.54
CA LEU A 166 4.10 8.57 -2.32
C LEU A 166 2.79 7.78 -2.22
N VAL A 167 2.83 6.45 -2.29
CA VAL A 167 1.63 5.61 -2.21
C VAL A 167 0.94 5.74 -0.85
N TYR A 168 1.70 5.65 0.24
CA TYR A 168 1.13 5.81 1.58
C TYR A 168 0.63 7.22 1.83
N TRP A 169 1.33 8.24 1.33
CA TRP A 169 0.88 9.63 1.38
C TRP A 169 -0.45 9.82 0.62
N LEU A 170 -0.53 9.31 -0.62
CA LEU A 170 -1.75 9.37 -1.44
C LEU A 170 -2.91 8.63 -0.76
N LEU A 171 -2.66 7.44 -0.20
CA LEU A 171 -3.68 6.68 0.51
C LEU A 171 -4.17 7.43 1.76
N ALA A 172 -3.26 7.98 2.57
CA ALA A 172 -3.65 8.75 3.76
C ALA A 172 -4.50 9.96 3.37
N ARG A 173 -4.08 10.71 2.35
CA ARG A 173 -4.80 11.86 1.82
C ARG A 173 -6.19 11.47 1.35
N GLN A 174 -6.30 10.43 0.53
CA GLN A 174 -7.60 10.01 -0.01
C GLN A 174 -8.52 9.45 1.07
N ILE A 175 -8.00 8.74 2.08
CA ILE A 175 -8.81 8.27 3.21
C ILE A 175 -9.39 9.45 3.98
N LEU A 176 -8.60 10.49 4.25
CA LEU A 176 -9.07 11.68 4.98
C LEU A 176 -10.09 12.49 4.15
N ARG A 177 -9.92 12.57 2.82
CA ARG A 177 -10.93 13.17 1.92
C ARG A 177 -12.25 12.41 1.98
N GLU A 178 -12.20 11.09 1.88
CA GLU A 178 -13.40 10.24 1.91
C GLU A 178 -14.08 10.20 3.29
N ARG A 179 -13.34 10.45 4.38
CA ARG A 179 -13.90 10.62 5.74
C ARG A 179 -14.49 12.01 5.99
N GLY A 180 -14.17 12.99 5.15
CA GLY A 180 -14.58 14.40 5.32
C GLY A 180 -13.72 15.18 6.31
N ASP A 181 -12.58 14.64 6.73
CA ASP A 181 -11.63 15.32 7.63
C ASP A 181 -10.88 16.45 6.91
N ILE A 182 -10.69 16.30 5.59
CA ILE A 182 -10.17 17.34 4.70
C ILE A 182 -11.13 17.55 3.51
N PRO A 183 -11.19 18.75 2.92
CA PRO A 183 -11.98 19.01 1.71
C PRO A 183 -11.58 18.10 0.54
N GLU A 184 -12.47 17.87 -0.43
CA GLU A 184 -12.20 17.01 -1.60
C GLU A 184 -10.97 17.46 -2.41
N ASP A 185 -10.72 18.78 -2.46
CA ASP A 185 -9.55 19.41 -3.08
C ASP A 185 -8.42 19.68 -2.08
N GLY A 186 -8.65 19.44 -0.79
CA GLY A 186 -7.70 19.70 0.29
C GLY A 186 -6.50 18.76 0.22
N ASP A 187 -5.30 19.31 0.42
CA ASP A 187 -4.07 18.52 0.54
C ASP A 187 -3.70 18.27 2.00
N LEU A 188 -2.78 17.33 2.23
CA LEU A 188 -2.18 17.15 3.55
C LEU A 188 -1.19 18.28 3.82
N ASP A 189 -1.12 18.74 5.07
CA ASP A 189 -0.09 19.70 5.52
C ASP A 189 1.34 19.12 5.48
N ILE A 190 1.46 17.80 5.26
CA ILE A 190 2.71 17.05 5.26
C ILE A 190 3.02 16.65 3.82
N GLU A 191 4.26 16.86 3.38
CA GLU A 191 4.71 16.50 2.04
C GLU A 191 5.00 15.00 1.89
N ALA A 192 4.90 14.46 0.68
CA ALA A 192 5.23 13.06 0.40
C ALA A 192 6.69 12.72 0.78
N SER A 193 7.61 13.69 0.66
CA SER A 193 9.00 13.54 1.07
C SER A 193 9.19 13.27 2.56
N ASP A 194 8.23 13.70 3.39
CA ASP A 194 8.31 13.43 4.82
C ASP A 194 8.04 11.98 5.16
N PHE A 195 7.32 11.23 4.31
CA PHE A 195 7.13 9.79 4.50
C PHE A 195 8.41 9.00 4.20
N GLU A 196 9.38 9.59 3.53
CA GLU A 196 10.64 8.91 3.22
C GLU A 196 11.46 8.63 4.48
N LEU A 197 12.14 7.47 4.48
CA LEU A 197 13.15 7.18 5.49
C LEU A 197 14.32 8.17 5.34
N LYS A 198 14.51 9.03 6.35
CA LYS A 198 15.64 9.94 6.50
C LYS A 198 16.81 9.16 7.14
N PHE A 199 17.99 9.23 6.54
CA PHE A 199 19.24 8.63 7.06
C PHE A 199 19.96 9.61 7.97
#